data_AF-A0A9E4WU03-F1
#
_entry.id   AF-A0A9E4WU03-F1
#
_cell.length_a   1.000
_cell.length_b   1.000
_cell.length_c   1.000
_cell.angle_alpha   90.00
_cell.angle_beta   90.00
_cell.angle_gamma   90.00
#
_symmetry.space_group_name_H-M   'P 1'
#
loop_
_entity.id
_entity.type
_entity.pdbx_description
1 polymer ?
#
loop_
_entity_poly.entity_id
_entity_poly.type
_entity_poly.pdbx_seq_one_letter_code
_entity_poly.pdbx_strand_id
1 'polypeptide(L)'
;ITHIDSLAHFFWEGKTFNGRPAHYVSTSMGATVGSVEEARDGIITRAVLVDVPMIRNIDWVERGEGVMPDDILAAEERCGFKVEEGDVLLIRTGQLHRRNVEGPVDRSAGSTACQAACLPLFHERDIAMLGSDTGNDVNPPQYSRVASPIHQVSIVAMGVWILDNANLEDLAEACRQRNRWEFMLSIGPLALHNTTGSPVNPIAIF
;
A
#
# COMPACT_ATOMS: atom_id res chain seq x y z
N ILE A 1 -7.48 5.64 9.17
CA ILE A 1 -8.67 5.14 8.45
C ILE A 1 -8.15 4.30 7.33
N THR A 2 -8.59 3.05 7.21
CA THR A 2 -8.22 2.21 6.06
C THR A 2 -8.91 2.73 4.80
N HIS A 3 -8.14 3.05 3.77
CA HIS A 3 -8.67 3.63 2.53
C HIS A 3 -7.80 3.23 1.34
N ILE A 4 -8.39 3.29 0.15
CA ILE A 4 -7.65 3.18 -1.10
C ILE A 4 -7.43 4.54 -1.73
N ASP A 5 -6.31 4.66 -2.44
CA ASP A 5 -5.96 5.77 -3.29
C ASP A 5 -6.05 5.35 -4.76
N SER A 6 -6.79 6.15 -5.51
CA SER A 6 -6.99 5.96 -6.95
C SER A 6 -5.84 6.53 -7.77
N LEU A 7 -5.90 6.29 -9.09
CA LEU A 7 -4.91 6.80 -10.05
C LEU A 7 -4.90 8.34 -10.19
N ALA A 8 -5.87 9.01 -9.57
CA ALA A 8 -5.97 10.46 -9.48
C ALA A 8 -5.37 11.05 -8.18
N HIS A 9 -4.87 10.22 -7.26
CA HIS A 9 -4.48 10.67 -5.92
C HIS A 9 -3.16 11.48 -5.90
N PHE A 10 -2.21 11.14 -6.77
CA PHE A 10 -0.92 11.83 -6.87
C PHE A 10 -0.62 12.35 -8.28
N PHE A 11 0.30 13.31 -8.33
CA PHE A 11 0.76 13.96 -9.56
C PHE A 11 2.29 14.02 -9.62
N TRP A 12 2.85 13.99 -10.82
CA TRP A 12 4.26 14.28 -11.07
C TRP A 12 4.39 15.17 -12.31
N GLU A 13 5.14 16.27 -12.20
CA GLU A 13 5.39 17.21 -13.30
C GLU A 13 4.12 17.64 -14.07
N GLY A 14 3.03 17.89 -13.34
CA GLY A 14 1.76 18.33 -13.92
C GLY A 14 0.96 17.23 -14.63
N LYS A 15 1.29 15.96 -14.40
CA LYS A 15 0.64 14.79 -15.00
C LYS A 15 0.14 13.80 -13.93
N THR A 16 -0.94 13.10 -14.24
CA THR A 16 -1.38 11.87 -13.56
C THR A 16 -0.95 10.63 -14.34
N PHE A 17 -1.40 9.46 -13.88
CA PHE A 17 -1.22 8.20 -14.59
C PHE A 17 -1.58 8.30 -16.08
N ASN A 18 -0.79 7.59 -16.89
CA ASN A 18 -0.90 7.55 -18.36
C ASN A 18 -0.72 8.93 -19.03
N GLY A 19 0.03 9.84 -18.39
CA GLY A 19 0.42 11.14 -18.93
C GLY A 19 -0.71 12.16 -19.04
N ARG A 20 -1.87 11.92 -18.41
CA ARG A 20 -3.01 12.84 -18.46
C ARG A 20 -2.71 14.13 -17.69
N PRO A 21 -3.21 15.30 -18.11
CA PRO A 21 -2.97 16.54 -17.41
C PRO A 21 -3.53 16.55 -15.98
N ALA A 22 -2.73 17.00 -15.00
CA ALA A 22 -3.14 17.05 -13.59
C ALA A 22 -4.37 17.95 -13.34
N HIS A 23 -4.61 18.96 -14.18
CA HIS A 23 -5.77 19.86 -14.04
C HIS A 23 -7.13 19.17 -14.28
N TYR A 24 -7.15 17.92 -14.75
CA TYR A 24 -8.36 17.08 -14.75
C TYR A 24 -8.78 16.65 -13.34
N VAL A 25 -7.91 16.84 -12.35
CA VAL A 25 -8.24 16.76 -10.93
C VAL A 25 -8.21 18.18 -10.37
N SER A 26 -9.36 18.68 -9.94
CA SER A 26 -9.49 20.08 -9.49
C SER A 26 -10.39 20.21 -8.28
N THR A 27 -10.25 21.31 -7.55
CA THR A 27 -11.09 21.60 -6.37
C THR A 27 -12.57 21.72 -6.72
N SER A 28 -12.92 22.22 -7.92
CA SER A 28 -14.30 22.45 -8.32
C SER A 28 -15.00 21.21 -8.87
N MET A 29 -14.28 20.36 -9.61
CA MET A 29 -14.86 19.21 -10.30
C MET A 29 -14.47 17.86 -9.68
N GLY A 30 -13.49 17.83 -8.77
CA GLY A 30 -12.86 16.60 -8.32
C GLY A 30 -12.00 15.97 -9.42
N ALA A 31 -11.75 14.67 -9.30
CA ALA A 31 -11.02 13.86 -10.26
C ALA A 31 -11.92 13.38 -11.41
N THR A 32 -11.85 14.06 -12.56
CA THR A 32 -12.61 13.67 -13.77
C THR A 32 -11.99 12.53 -14.57
N VAL A 33 -10.82 12.05 -14.15
CA VAL A 33 -10.13 10.87 -14.71
C VAL A 33 -9.48 10.09 -13.57
N GLY A 34 -9.46 8.76 -13.68
CA GLY A 34 -8.74 7.89 -12.72
C GLY A 34 -9.26 7.99 -11.29
N SER A 35 -10.53 8.36 -11.11
CA SER A 35 -11.19 8.43 -9.81
C SER A 35 -11.42 7.03 -9.23
N VAL A 36 -11.88 6.97 -7.99
CA VAL A 36 -12.31 5.73 -7.34
C VAL A 36 -13.41 4.99 -8.12
N GLU A 37 -14.19 5.68 -8.95
CA GLU A 37 -15.31 5.07 -9.69
C GLU A 37 -14.87 3.97 -10.66
N GLU A 38 -13.61 3.99 -11.09
CA GLU A 38 -13.02 2.91 -11.90
C GLU A 38 -13.01 1.56 -11.15
N ALA A 39 -13.08 1.59 -9.82
CA ALA A 39 -13.13 0.41 -8.94
C ALA A 39 -14.53 0.18 -8.31
N ARG A 40 -15.59 0.82 -8.84
CA ARG A 40 -16.94 0.74 -8.25
C ARG A 40 -17.55 -0.67 -8.19
N ASP A 41 -17.12 -1.55 -9.09
CA ASP A 41 -17.58 -2.94 -9.18
C ASP A 41 -16.80 -3.86 -8.23
N GLY A 42 -15.88 -3.29 -7.43
CA GLY A 42 -15.04 -3.98 -6.48
C GLY A 42 -13.71 -4.42 -7.09
N ILE A 43 -12.73 -4.65 -6.20
CA ILE A 43 -11.43 -5.23 -6.53
C ILE A 43 -11.40 -6.60 -5.87
N ILE A 44 -11.34 -7.66 -6.69
CA ILE A 44 -11.28 -9.04 -6.24
C ILE A 44 -10.11 -9.71 -6.95
N THR A 45 -9.06 -10.03 -6.20
CA THR A 45 -7.85 -10.66 -6.75
C THR A 45 -7.14 -11.46 -5.66
N ARG A 46 -6.06 -12.16 -6.04
CA ARG A 46 -5.15 -12.79 -5.08
C ARG A 46 -4.35 -11.69 -4.36
N ALA A 47 -4.14 -11.89 -3.07
CA ALA A 47 -3.30 -11.03 -2.25
C ALA A 47 -2.31 -11.88 -1.48
N VAL A 48 -1.14 -11.28 -1.23
CA VAL A 48 -0.06 -11.89 -0.46
C VAL A 48 0.33 -10.98 0.68
N LEU A 49 0.60 -11.57 1.86
CA LEU A 49 1.07 -10.83 3.02
C LEU A 49 2.57 -11.08 3.24
N VAL A 50 3.33 -9.99 3.27
CA VAL A 50 4.70 -9.93 3.78
C VAL A 50 4.68 -9.39 5.20
N ASP A 51 4.92 -10.27 6.18
CA ASP A 51 5.00 -9.90 7.59
C ASP A 51 6.45 -9.57 7.99
N VAL A 52 6.85 -8.32 7.77
CA VAL A 52 8.25 -7.88 7.95
C VAL A 52 8.75 -8.06 9.38
N PRO A 53 7.99 -7.74 10.45
CA PRO A 53 8.41 -8.03 11.81
C PRO A 53 8.78 -9.50 12.03
N MET A 54 7.97 -10.44 11.51
CA MET A 54 8.29 -11.87 11.58
C MET A 54 9.55 -12.23 10.77
N ILE A 55 9.72 -11.66 9.58
CA ILE A 55 10.88 -11.93 8.71
C ILE A 55 12.18 -11.45 9.34
N ARG A 56 12.17 -10.23 9.89
CA ARG A 56 13.32 -9.61 10.55
C ARG A 56 13.50 -10.05 12.01
N ASN A 57 12.56 -10.79 12.59
CA ASN A 57 12.52 -11.16 14.00
C ASN A 57 12.59 -9.94 14.94
N ILE A 58 11.68 -8.99 14.70
CA ILE A 58 11.47 -7.76 15.48
C ILE A 58 9.97 -7.59 15.78
N ASP A 59 9.61 -6.68 16.68
CA ASP A 59 8.20 -6.42 17.00
C ASP A 59 7.53 -5.48 15.98
N TRP A 60 8.28 -4.49 15.49
CA TRP A 60 7.86 -3.51 14.47
C TRP A 60 9.07 -2.86 13.81
N VAL A 61 8.88 -2.34 12.59
CA VAL A 61 9.90 -1.54 11.89
C VAL A 61 9.96 -0.15 12.49
N GLU A 62 11.17 0.39 12.71
CA GLU A 62 11.34 1.74 13.28
C GLU A 62 10.90 2.84 12.30
N ARG A 63 10.34 3.93 12.85
CA ARG A 63 9.94 5.10 12.06
C ARG A 63 11.17 5.76 11.45
N GLY A 64 11.08 6.18 10.19
CA GLY A 64 12.23 6.68 9.44
C GLY A 64 13.12 5.59 8.85
N GLU A 65 12.97 4.32 9.26
CA GLU A 65 13.48 3.17 8.53
C GLU A 65 12.40 2.65 7.55
N GLY A 66 12.79 1.76 6.63
CA GLY A 66 11.82 1.15 5.74
C GLY A 66 12.11 -0.31 5.39
N VAL A 67 11.10 -0.91 4.80
CA VAL A 67 11.12 -2.27 4.27
C VAL A 67 11.91 -2.27 2.96
N MET A 68 12.87 -3.17 2.84
CA MET A 68 13.75 -3.34 1.68
C MET A 68 13.24 -4.48 0.78
N PRO A 69 13.63 -4.52 -0.51
CA PRO A 69 13.26 -5.62 -1.39
C PRO A 69 13.68 -6.99 -0.84
N ASP A 70 14.82 -7.07 -0.15
CA ASP A 70 15.31 -8.31 0.45
C ASP A 70 14.35 -8.89 1.51
N ASP A 71 13.56 -8.05 2.21
CA ASP A 71 12.55 -8.54 3.15
C ASP A 71 11.40 -9.26 2.42
N ILE A 72 11.03 -8.76 1.25
CA ILE A 72 9.98 -9.34 0.41
C ILE A 72 10.50 -10.67 -0.17
N LEU A 73 11.73 -10.69 -0.67
CA LEU A 73 12.35 -11.91 -1.20
C LEU A 73 12.54 -12.98 -0.12
N ALA A 74 12.96 -12.58 1.08
CA ALA A 74 13.07 -13.48 2.23
C ALA A 74 11.69 -13.99 2.69
N ALA A 75 10.64 -13.17 2.58
CA ALA A 75 9.27 -13.61 2.84
C ALA A 75 8.81 -14.66 1.84
N GLU A 76 9.01 -14.43 0.54
CA GLU A 76 8.71 -15.42 -0.50
C GLU A 76 9.38 -16.77 -0.22
N GLU A 77 10.68 -16.75 0.12
CA GLU A 77 11.43 -17.97 0.43
C GLU A 77 10.91 -18.67 1.69
N ARG A 78 10.77 -17.93 2.79
CA ARG A 78 10.40 -18.50 4.10
C ARG A 78 8.94 -18.95 4.18
N CYS A 79 8.06 -18.24 3.48
CA CYS A 79 6.62 -18.44 3.54
C CYS A 79 6.08 -19.28 2.37
N GLY A 80 6.92 -19.55 1.37
CA GLY A 80 6.61 -20.47 0.27
C GLY A 80 5.63 -19.92 -0.75
N PHE A 81 5.61 -18.61 -0.97
CA PHE A 81 4.79 -17.95 -2.00
C PHE A 81 5.67 -17.16 -2.97
N LYS A 82 5.08 -16.74 -4.10
CA LYS A 82 5.65 -15.72 -4.98
C LYS A 82 4.63 -14.61 -5.18
N VAL A 83 5.14 -13.37 -5.25
CA VAL A 83 4.37 -12.25 -5.78
C VAL A 83 4.27 -12.45 -7.29
N GLU A 84 3.06 -12.43 -7.83
CA GLU A 84 2.82 -12.57 -9.27
C GLU A 84 1.99 -11.40 -9.79
N GLU A 85 1.87 -11.33 -11.11
CA GLU A 85 1.10 -10.34 -11.84
C GLU A 85 -0.35 -10.28 -11.31
N GLY A 86 -0.83 -9.06 -11.07
CA GLY A 86 -2.19 -8.80 -10.61
C GLY A 86 -2.43 -8.98 -9.11
N ASP A 87 -1.41 -9.35 -8.33
CA ASP A 87 -1.53 -9.47 -6.88
C ASP A 87 -1.75 -8.12 -6.20
N VAL A 88 -2.45 -8.17 -5.05
CA VAL A 88 -2.31 -7.15 -4.01
C VAL A 88 -1.17 -7.56 -3.06
N LEU A 89 -0.09 -6.79 -3.05
CA LEU A 89 1.03 -6.98 -2.13
C LEU A 89 0.78 -6.20 -0.84
N LEU A 90 0.55 -6.91 0.27
CA LEU A 90 0.34 -6.33 1.59
C LEU A 90 1.62 -6.43 2.43
N ILE A 91 2.07 -5.30 2.97
CA ILE A 91 3.29 -5.18 3.77
C ILE A 91 2.90 -4.81 5.21
N ARG A 92 3.06 -5.74 6.14
CA ARG A 92 2.91 -5.44 7.56
C ARG A 92 4.22 -4.90 8.11
N THR A 93 4.18 -3.70 8.68
CA THR A 93 5.30 -3.04 9.36
C THR A 93 5.25 -3.19 10.88
N GLY A 94 4.08 -3.52 11.44
CA GLY A 94 3.85 -3.67 12.88
C GLY A 94 3.55 -2.35 13.59
N GLN A 95 3.33 -1.26 12.86
CA GLN A 95 3.03 0.04 13.47
C GLN A 95 1.67 0.05 14.18
N LEU A 96 0.69 -0.73 13.69
CA LEU A 96 -0.56 -0.89 14.41
C LEU A 96 -0.35 -1.65 15.74
N HIS A 97 0.48 -2.69 15.75
CA HIS A 97 0.88 -3.37 16.99
C HIS A 97 1.54 -2.40 17.97
N ARG A 98 2.56 -1.65 17.50
CA ARG A 98 3.26 -0.65 18.30
C ARG A 98 2.31 0.36 18.92
N ARG A 99 1.37 0.89 18.14
CA ARG A 99 0.35 1.83 18.63
C ARG A 99 -0.55 1.22 19.70
N ASN A 100 -0.89 -0.06 19.61
CA ASN A 100 -1.71 -0.74 20.61
C ASN A 100 -0.94 -0.97 21.93
N VAL A 101 0.39 -1.12 21.86
CA VAL A 101 1.27 -1.31 23.03
C VAL A 101 1.68 0.02 23.67
N GLU A 102 2.20 0.96 22.87
CA GLU A 102 2.78 2.22 23.34
C GLU A 102 1.79 3.39 23.36
N GLY A 103 0.62 3.24 22.72
CA GLY A 103 -0.34 4.31 22.51
C GLY A 103 -0.09 5.12 21.23
N PRO A 104 -0.98 6.08 20.92
CA PRO A 104 -0.84 6.94 19.75
C PRO A 104 0.32 7.92 19.93
N VAL A 105 0.97 8.26 18.81
CA VAL A 105 2.02 9.29 18.75
C VAL A 105 1.57 10.45 17.86
N ASP A 106 2.21 11.61 18.03
CA ASP A 106 2.07 12.73 17.10
C ASP A 106 2.71 12.42 15.74
N ARG A 107 2.22 13.05 14.67
CA ARG A 107 2.74 12.86 13.31
C ARG A 107 4.22 13.22 13.17
N SER A 108 4.73 14.13 14.00
CA SER A 108 6.15 14.48 14.05
C SER A 108 7.07 13.33 14.45
N ALA A 109 6.53 12.25 15.05
CA ALA A 109 7.29 11.04 15.35
C ALA A 109 7.69 10.24 14.10
N GLY A 110 7.19 10.61 12.91
CA GLY A 110 7.51 9.97 11.65
C GLY A 110 6.65 8.75 11.34
N SER A 111 7.07 8.00 10.31
CA SER A 111 6.40 6.81 9.78
C SER A 111 7.40 5.88 9.13
N THR A 112 7.02 4.62 8.93
CA THR A 112 7.77 3.63 8.15
C THR A 112 6.88 3.09 7.03
N ALA A 113 7.50 2.55 5.99
CA ALA A 113 6.86 1.92 4.83
C ALA A 113 7.92 1.18 4.01
N CYS A 114 7.59 0.74 2.80
CA CYS A 114 8.58 0.31 1.83
C CYS A 114 9.52 1.44 1.42
N GLN A 115 10.78 1.09 1.18
CA GLN A 115 11.78 1.96 0.58
C GLN A 115 11.57 2.09 -0.93
N ALA A 116 12.02 3.20 -1.53
CA ALA A 116 11.95 3.39 -2.98
C ALA A 116 12.72 2.29 -3.75
N ALA A 117 13.69 1.64 -3.10
CA ALA A 117 14.39 0.48 -3.61
C ALA A 117 13.47 -0.73 -3.93
N CYS A 118 12.25 -0.78 -3.39
CA CYS A 118 11.27 -1.81 -3.70
C CYS A 118 10.53 -1.56 -5.03
N LEU A 119 10.53 -0.33 -5.56
CA LEU A 119 9.76 0.04 -6.76
C LEU A 119 10.12 -0.80 -8.01
N PRO A 120 11.40 -1.12 -8.30
CA PRO A 120 11.73 -2.00 -9.41
C PRO A 120 11.12 -3.40 -9.26
N LEU A 121 11.10 -3.94 -8.04
CA LEU A 121 10.48 -5.24 -7.77
C LEU A 121 8.97 -5.16 -7.98
N PHE A 122 8.31 -4.12 -7.48
CA PHE A 122 6.87 -3.93 -7.70
C PHE A 122 6.51 -3.87 -9.18
N HIS A 123 7.35 -3.20 -9.98
CA HIS A 123 7.16 -3.12 -11.43
C HIS A 123 7.44 -4.45 -12.12
N GLU A 124 8.52 -5.15 -11.76
CA GLU A 124 8.85 -6.47 -12.32
C GLU A 124 7.75 -7.50 -12.06
N ARG A 125 7.12 -7.43 -10.88
CA ARG A 125 6.04 -8.34 -10.48
C ARG A 125 4.67 -7.94 -11.01
N ASP A 126 4.53 -6.77 -11.61
CA ASP A 126 3.28 -6.22 -12.16
C ASP A 126 2.10 -6.33 -11.17
N ILE A 127 2.33 -5.87 -9.94
CA ILE A 127 1.30 -5.89 -8.88
C ILE A 127 0.17 -4.92 -9.24
N ALA A 128 -1.07 -5.30 -8.93
CA ALA A 128 -2.23 -4.43 -9.15
C ALA A 128 -2.37 -3.34 -8.06
N MET A 129 -1.97 -3.69 -6.83
CA MET A 129 -2.10 -2.81 -5.67
C MET A 129 -1.00 -3.08 -4.64
N LEU A 130 -0.50 -2.02 -4.02
CA LEU A 130 0.35 -2.09 -2.83
C LEU A 130 -0.49 -1.71 -1.61
N GLY A 131 -0.32 -2.38 -0.48
CA GLY A 131 -0.94 -1.97 0.78
C GLY A 131 -0.04 -2.12 1.99
N SER A 132 -0.29 -1.33 3.02
CA SER A 132 0.42 -1.46 4.31
C SER A 132 -0.46 -1.05 5.49
N ASP A 133 0.04 -1.31 6.70
CA ASP A 133 -0.55 -0.81 7.95
C ASP A 133 -0.17 0.64 8.27
N THR A 134 0.51 1.33 7.35
CA THR A 134 0.90 2.75 7.43
C THR A 134 0.41 3.50 6.19
N GLY A 135 0.87 4.75 6.02
CA GLY A 135 0.56 5.58 4.85
C GLY A 135 1.51 5.34 3.66
N ASN A 136 2.05 4.13 3.50
CA ASN A 136 2.93 3.67 2.40
C ASN A 136 4.17 4.51 2.03
N ASP A 137 4.49 5.60 2.72
CA ASP A 137 5.76 6.31 2.61
C ASP A 137 6.47 6.46 3.96
N VAL A 138 7.80 6.42 3.90
CA VAL A 138 8.66 6.66 5.06
C VAL A 138 8.67 8.15 5.40
N ASN A 139 8.55 8.47 6.69
CA ASN A 139 8.64 9.84 7.18
C ASN A 139 9.66 9.89 8.34
N PRO A 140 10.62 10.85 8.35
CA PRO A 140 10.76 11.99 7.43
C PRO A 140 11.12 11.60 5.99
N PRO A 141 10.78 12.44 4.98
CA PRO A 141 11.13 12.17 3.59
C PRO A 141 12.63 11.99 3.41
N GLN A 142 13.02 10.94 2.70
CA GLN A 142 14.43 10.56 2.55
C GLN A 142 15.06 11.07 1.25
N TYR A 143 14.26 11.60 0.32
CA TYR A 143 14.72 12.10 -0.97
C TYR A 143 14.30 13.56 -1.17
N SER A 144 15.26 14.41 -1.51
CA SER A 144 15.05 15.86 -1.58
C SER A 144 14.12 16.31 -2.71
N ARG A 145 13.96 15.50 -3.76
CA ARG A 145 13.13 15.82 -4.95
C ARG A 145 11.81 15.05 -5.01
N VAL A 146 11.66 14.01 -4.19
CA VAL A 146 10.53 13.08 -4.24
C VAL A 146 10.11 12.80 -2.81
N ALA A 147 9.11 13.54 -2.34
CA ALA A 147 8.70 13.49 -0.94
C ALA A 147 7.99 12.18 -0.56
N SER A 148 7.30 11.59 -1.54
CA SER A 148 6.48 10.38 -1.38
C SER A 148 6.79 9.41 -2.52
N PRO A 149 7.99 8.83 -2.57
CA PRO A 149 8.43 8.02 -3.71
C PRO A 149 7.51 6.84 -3.98
N ILE A 150 6.93 6.21 -2.97
CA ILE A 150 6.04 5.07 -3.16
C ILE A 150 4.76 5.53 -3.86
N HIS A 151 4.09 6.55 -3.35
CA HIS A 151 2.89 7.09 -4.02
C HIS A 151 3.19 7.64 -5.40
N GLN A 152 4.22 8.47 -5.53
CA GLN A 152 4.51 9.19 -6.76
C GLN A 152 4.88 8.23 -7.90
N VAL A 153 5.71 7.22 -7.64
CA VAL A 153 6.11 6.27 -8.70
C VAL A 153 5.04 5.21 -8.93
N SER A 154 4.51 4.59 -7.87
CA SER A 154 3.54 3.50 -8.02
C SER A 154 2.25 3.99 -8.69
N ILE A 155 1.69 5.13 -8.27
CA ILE A 155 0.44 5.64 -8.84
C ILE A 155 0.69 6.26 -10.22
N VAL A 156 1.61 7.21 -10.32
CA VAL A 156 1.73 8.05 -11.53
C VAL A 156 2.48 7.33 -12.65
N ALA A 157 3.56 6.62 -12.34
CA ALA A 157 4.39 5.98 -13.35
C ALA A 157 3.93 4.54 -13.66
N MET A 158 3.47 3.79 -12.64
CA MET A 158 3.15 2.37 -12.80
C MET A 158 1.65 2.08 -12.89
N GLY A 159 0.77 2.97 -12.39
CA GLY A 159 -0.68 2.72 -12.39
C GLY A 159 -1.15 1.76 -11.29
N VAL A 160 -0.37 1.63 -10.22
CA VAL A 160 -0.65 0.77 -9.07
C VAL A 160 -1.50 1.55 -8.07
N TRP A 161 -2.61 0.94 -7.63
CA TRP A 161 -3.43 1.50 -6.56
C TRP A 161 -2.76 1.30 -5.19
N ILE A 162 -3.09 2.14 -4.21
CA ILE A 162 -2.52 2.02 -2.87
C ILE A 162 -3.62 1.80 -1.83
N LEU A 163 -3.40 0.87 -0.90
CA LEU A 163 -4.22 0.63 0.29
C LEU A 163 -3.46 1.11 1.53
N ASP A 164 -3.97 2.18 2.12
CA ASP A 164 -3.34 2.89 3.21
C ASP A 164 -3.98 2.53 4.56
N ASN A 165 -3.15 2.39 5.60
CA ASN A 165 -3.54 2.18 6.99
C ASN A 165 -4.47 0.96 7.20
N ALA A 166 -4.18 -0.16 6.53
CA ALA A 166 -4.90 -1.41 6.72
C ALA A 166 -4.62 -2.00 8.11
N ASN A 167 -5.62 -2.68 8.71
CA ASN A 167 -5.34 -3.53 9.86
C ASN A 167 -4.77 -4.87 9.35
N LEU A 168 -3.46 -5.05 9.52
CA LEU A 168 -2.76 -6.27 9.14
C LEU A 168 -2.41 -7.17 10.33
N GLU A 169 -2.76 -6.79 11.56
CA GLU A 169 -2.46 -7.59 12.76
C GLU A 169 -3.27 -8.89 12.78
N ASP A 170 -4.59 -8.77 12.64
CA ASP A 170 -5.49 -9.94 12.63
C ASP A 170 -5.23 -10.84 11.42
N LEU A 171 -4.85 -10.23 10.28
CA LEU A 171 -4.49 -10.95 9.07
C LEU A 171 -3.19 -11.73 9.24
N ALA A 172 -2.15 -11.11 9.81
CA ALA A 172 -0.88 -11.78 10.08
C ALA A 172 -1.07 -12.97 11.03
N GLU A 173 -1.87 -12.80 12.08
CA GLU A 173 -2.19 -13.91 12.99
C GLU A 173 -2.94 -15.03 12.28
N ALA A 174 -3.95 -14.71 11.45
CA ALA A 174 -4.67 -15.71 10.66
C ALA A 174 -3.76 -16.46 9.68
N CYS A 175 -2.81 -15.76 9.05
CA CYS A 175 -1.81 -16.34 8.15
C CYS A 175 -0.88 -17.31 8.90
N ARG A 176 -0.35 -16.91 10.06
CA ARG A 176 0.54 -17.75 10.90
C ARG A 176 -0.16 -19.01 11.37
N GLN A 177 -1.39 -18.90 11.87
CA GLN A 177 -2.17 -20.05 12.33
C GLN A 177 -2.42 -21.08 11.23
N ARG A 178 -2.55 -20.62 9.98
CA ARG A 178 -2.80 -21.48 8.81
C ARG A 178 -1.54 -21.90 8.08
N ASN A 179 -0.40 -21.30 8.41
CA ASN A 179 0.80 -21.32 7.60
C ASN A 179 0.49 -21.03 6.11
N ARG A 180 -0.34 -20.03 5.86
CA ARG A 180 -0.79 -19.64 4.51
C ARG A 180 -0.78 -18.13 4.39
N TRP A 181 -0.06 -17.63 3.39
CA TRP A 181 0.25 -16.20 3.23
C TRP A 181 -0.40 -15.59 1.99
N GLU A 182 -1.11 -16.42 1.23
CA GLU A 182 -1.84 -16.06 0.01
C GLU A 182 -3.33 -16.32 0.22
N PHE A 183 -4.16 -15.36 -0.17
CA PHE A 183 -5.60 -15.41 0.04
C PHE A 183 -6.32 -14.60 -1.04
N MET A 184 -7.62 -14.85 -1.20
CA MET A 184 -8.45 -13.97 -2.00
C MET A 184 -8.74 -12.70 -1.20
N LEU A 185 -8.59 -11.54 -1.82
CA LEU A 185 -8.90 -10.26 -1.22
C LEU A 185 -10.07 -9.63 -1.97
N SER A 186 -11.07 -9.18 -1.21
CA SER A 186 -12.21 -8.41 -1.73
C SER A 186 -12.19 -7.02 -1.12
N ILE A 187 -12.13 -5.99 -1.97
CA ILE A 187 -12.19 -4.59 -1.57
C ILE A 187 -13.34 -3.92 -2.34
N GLY A 188 -14.35 -3.47 -1.62
CA GLY A 188 -15.43 -2.65 -2.17
C GLY A 188 -15.27 -1.18 -1.74
N PRO A 189 -14.76 -0.28 -2.60
CA PRO A 189 -14.79 1.14 -2.31
C PRO A 189 -16.19 1.72 -2.43
N LEU A 190 -16.46 2.77 -1.67
CA LEU A 190 -17.64 3.60 -1.92
C LEU A 190 -17.53 4.19 -3.33
N ALA A 191 -18.59 4.08 -4.12
CA ALA A 191 -18.71 4.65 -5.46
C ALA A 191 -18.93 6.17 -5.40
N LEU A 192 -17.91 6.89 -4.93
CA LEU A 192 -17.92 8.34 -4.76
C LEU A 192 -17.51 9.02 -6.06
N HIS A 193 -18.40 9.86 -6.58
CA HIS A 193 -18.17 10.56 -7.85
C HIS A 193 -16.96 11.49 -7.78
N ASN A 194 -16.08 11.42 -8.78
CA ASN A 194 -14.88 12.25 -8.94
C ASN A 194 -13.98 12.35 -7.68
N THR A 195 -13.91 11.29 -6.86
CA THR A 195 -13.10 11.29 -5.64
C THR A 195 -11.77 10.58 -5.86
N THR A 196 -10.69 11.08 -5.25
CA THR A 196 -9.33 10.54 -5.42
C THR A 196 -9.00 9.35 -4.52
N GLY A 197 -9.83 9.05 -3.54
CA GLY A 197 -9.66 7.93 -2.61
C GLY A 197 -10.96 7.59 -1.91
N SER A 198 -11.03 6.43 -1.25
CA SER A 198 -12.26 5.96 -0.63
C SER A 198 -11.99 5.08 0.58
N PRO A 199 -12.70 5.26 1.71
CA PRO A 199 -12.60 4.35 2.83
C PRO A 199 -13.11 2.97 2.41
N VAL A 200 -12.43 1.93 2.89
CA VAL A 200 -12.75 0.55 2.55
C VAL A 200 -12.72 -0.33 3.79
N ASN A 201 -13.39 -1.47 3.69
CA ASN A 201 -13.25 -2.59 4.60
C ASN A 201 -12.74 -3.81 3.81
N PRO A 202 -11.42 -3.97 3.63
CA PRO A 202 -10.84 -5.08 2.89
C PRO A 202 -11.12 -6.41 3.60
N ILE A 203 -11.56 -7.43 2.86
CA ILE A 203 -11.89 -8.75 3.40
C ILE A 203 -10.96 -9.80 2.78
N ALA A 204 -10.10 -10.40 3.62
CA ALA A 204 -9.27 -11.54 3.25
C ALA A 204 -10.03 -12.85 3.44
N ILE A 205 -9.95 -13.75 2.47
CA ILE A 205 -10.68 -15.02 2.41
C ILE A 205 -9.67 -16.14 2.09
N PHE A 206 -9.54 -17.09 3.02
CA PHE A 206 -8.66 -18.25 2.91
C PHE A 206 -9.42 -19.45 2.35
#